data_AF-A0A8H7TXC2-F1
#
_entry.id   AF-A0A8H7TXC2-F1
#
_cell.length_a   1.000
_cell.length_b   1.000
_cell.length_c   1.000
_cell.angle_alpha   90.00
_cell.angle_beta   90.00
_cell.angle_gamma   90.00
#
_symmetry.space_group_name_H-M   'P 1'
#
loop_
_entity.id
_entity.type
_entity.pdbx_description
1 polymer ?
#
loop_
_entity_poly.entity_id
_entity_poly.type
_entity_poly.pdbx_seq_one_letter_code
_entity_poly.pdbx_strand_id
1 'polypeptide(L)'
;MQWYDTLHNLIQHHLDTAIDATHARLIPDPVDTLVDNHDAHALSTPPTVDALTHCARLLSTRCPACFGGAVFGWSFDEGADIYVALDVTFSQRHSMHAGGSPHSYEPEFFIPKAQVDDCGQRIIAAHKKPPRPSCTPKVPAHIVDECEKSYEAVDKKKVKTSANQFNDTGVMALICCHDIPIFLANVDTPGEQQKYAITLLEHLFTFLPPNATIAALYDIGCVVDHSLELVSTPIPHYNILPVDIHQRLIFAISAMHAYGHQWAYQIIYNPHLRKGLRLTDGEGIKRLWLRLCKLISITCSSVVSTCKFQLHHASHDCSRAHRAHKDLYDCMETVCALEEA
;
A
#
# COMPACT_ATOMS: atom_id res chain seq x y z
N MET A 1 20.07 19.46 -15.15
CA MET A 1 20.01 18.91 -13.78
C MET A 1 19.50 17.47 -13.73
N GLN A 2 18.59 17.03 -14.61
CA GLN A 2 18.04 15.66 -14.61
C GLN A 2 19.08 14.51 -14.64
N TRP A 3 20.21 14.67 -15.34
CA TRP A 3 21.24 13.62 -15.42
C TRP A 3 22.00 13.40 -14.09
N TYR A 4 22.19 14.46 -13.30
CA TYR A 4 22.90 14.39 -12.03
C TYR A 4 22.07 13.62 -10.99
N ASP A 5 20.77 13.94 -10.90
CA ASP A 5 19.85 13.24 -10.01
C ASP A 5 19.63 11.79 -10.43
N THR A 6 19.58 11.53 -11.75
CA THR A 6 19.49 10.15 -12.27
C THR A 6 20.73 9.34 -11.90
N LEU A 7 21.93 9.93 -12.03
CA LEU A 7 23.18 9.30 -11.61
C LEU A 7 23.21 9.06 -10.09
N HIS A 8 22.76 10.04 -9.30
CA HIS A 8 22.69 9.89 -7.84
C HIS A 8 21.74 8.75 -7.43
N ASN A 9 20.57 8.62 -8.08
CA ASN A 9 19.64 7.53 -7.83
C ASN A 9 20.24 6.17 -8.22
N LEU A 10 20.96 6.11 -9.33
CA LEU A 10 21.64 4.88 -9.77
C LEU A 10 22.76 4.45 -8.81
N ILE A 11 23.56 5.42 -8.32
CA ILE A 11 24.58 5.16 -7.29
C ILE A 11 23.93 4.67 -6.01
N GLN A 12 22.85 5.32 -5.56
CA GLN A 12 22.12 4.92 -4.36
C GLN A 12 21.56 3.51 -4.50
N HIS A 13 20.97 3.17 -5.64
CA HIS A 13 20.45 1.84 -5.93
C HIS A 13 21.54 0.75 -5.90
N HIS A 14 22.73 1.03 -6.46
CA HIS A 14 23.86 0.11 -6.41
C HIS A 14 24.38 -0.08 -4.98
N LEU A 15 24.48 1.01 -4.20
CA LEU A 15 24.86 0.95 -2.79
C LEU A 15 23.87 0.12 -1.98
N ASP A 16 22.58 0.38 -2.17
CA ASP A 16 21.48 -0.32 -1.53
C ASP A 16 21.52 -1.82 -1.81
N THR A 17 21.69 -2.20 -3.08
CA THR A 17 21.85 -3.61 -3.49
C THR A 17 23.05 -4.27 -2.83
N ALA A 18 24.18 -3.56 -2.71
CA ALA A 18 25.39 -4.08 -2.05
C ALA A 18 25.18 -4.27 -0.54
N ILE A 19 24.47 -3.34 0.12
CA ILE A 19 24.13 -3.45 1.55
C ILE A 19 23.20 -4.65 1.75
N ASP A 20 22.15 -4.80 0.94
CA ASP A 20 21.21 -5.93 1.04
C ASP A 20 21.91 -7.28 0.86
N ALA A 21 22.80 -7.38 -0.14
CA ALA A 21 23.61 -8.58 -0.35
C ALA A 21 24.56 -8.89 0.82
N THR A 22 25.01 -7.87 1.55
CA THR A 22 25.86 -8.04 2.74
C THR A 22 25.02 -8.45 3.94
N HIS A 23 23.87 -7.83 4.16
CA HIS A 23 22.94 -8.19 5.23
C HIS A 23 22.48 -9.64 5.09
N ALA A 24 22.14 -10.09 3.88
CA ALA A 24 21.77 -11.47 3.62
C ALA A 24 22.86 -12.50 4.01
N ARG A 25 24.13 -12.09 4.05
CA ARG A 25 25.25 -12.95 4.49
C ARG A 25 25.48 -12.92 6.00
N LEU A 26 24.92 -11.94 6.70
CA LEU A 26 25.10 -11.74 8.15
C LEU A 26 23.97 -12.33 8.98
N ILE A 27 22.83 -12.69 8.37
CA ILE A 27 21.77 -13.43 9.05
C ILE A 27 22.34 -14.81 9.42
N PRO A 28 22.50 -15.14 10.71
CA PRO A 28 23.01 -16.45 11.11
C PRO A 28 22.06 -17.55 10.67
N ASP A 29 22.59 -18.70 10.25
CA ASP A 29 21.80 -19.93 10.15
C ASP A 29 21.02 -20.12 11.47
N PRO A 30 19.74 -20.52 11.41
CA PRO A 30 18.98 -20.80 12.62
C PRO A 30 19.76 -21.84 13.42
N VAL A 31 20.12 -21.48 14.65
CA VAL A 31 20.86 -22.34 15.58
C VAL A 31 20.08 -23.65 15.71
N ASP A 32 20.63 -24.72 15.15
CA ASP A 32 20.24 -26.09 15.42
C ASP A 32 20.31 -26.29 16.92
N THR A 33 19.17 -26.18 17.59
CA THR A 33 19.03 -26.60 18.97
C THR A 33 19.03 -28.12 18.90
N LEU A 34 20.21 -28.71 19.07
CA LEU A 34 20.40 -30.13 19.29
C LEU A 34 19.63 -30.52 20.56
N VAL A 35 18.36 -30.88 20.39
CA VAL A 35 17.61 -31.67 21.36
C VAL A 35 17.81 -33.11 20.95
N ASP A 36 18.64 -33.79 21.74
CA ASP A 36 18.94 -35.19 21.58
C ASP A 36 17.73 -36.07 21.95
N ASN A 37 17.52 -37.08 21.11
CA ASN A 37 16.80 -38.34 21.30
C ASN A 37 15.31 -38.50 20.97
N HIS A 38 15.14 -39.25 19.87
CA HIS A 38 14.29 -40.44 19.69
C HIS A 38 12.77 -40.27 19.78
N ASP A 39 12.12 -40.16 18.62
CA ASP A 39 11.28 -41.25 18.09
C ASP A 39 10.83 -40.99 16.65
N ALA A 40 10.52 -42.08 15.95
CA ALA A 40 10.41 -42.21 14.51
C ALA A 40 9.15 -41.60 13.85
N HIS A 41 9.30 -41.37 12.53
CA HIS A 41 8.28 -41.08 11.51
C HIS A 41 7.68 -39.66 11.46
N ALA A 42 8.33 -38.78 10.69
CA ALA A 42 7.65 -37.70 9.98
C ALA A 42 8.27 -37.51 8.59
N LEU A 43 7.40 -37.56 7.59
CA LEU A 43 7.69 -37.34 6.18
C LEU A 43 8.30 -35.94 6.00
N SER A 44 9.52 -35.88 5.48
CA SER A 44 10.29 -34.65 5.31
C SER A 44 9.59 -33.68 4.36
N THR A 45 9.04 -32.60 4.90
CA THR A 45 8.65 -31.41 4.13
C THR A 45 9.94 -30.75 3.61
N PRO A 46 10.02 -30.32 2.34
CA PRO A 46 11.17 -29.57 1.84
C PRO A 46 11.32 -28.24 2.61
N PRO A 47 12.55 -27.70 2.76
CA PRO A 47 12.79 -26.48 3.52
C PRO A 47 12.04 -25.31 2.89
N THR A 48 11.22 -24.64 3.70
CA THR A 48 10.58 -23.37 3.37
C THR A 48 11.63 -22.33 3.07
N VAL A 49 11.49 -21.64 1.93
CA VAL A 49 12.22 -20.43 1.54
C VAL A 49 12.37 -19.50 2.76
N ASP A 50 13.59 -19.03 3.05
CA ASP A 50 13.89 -18.17 4.20
C ASP A 50 12.86 -17.06 4.37
N ALA A 51 11.99 -17.23 5.36
CA ALA A 51 10.95 -16.26 5.64
C ALA A 51 11.56 -15.00 6.23
N LEU A 52 11.19 -13.83 5.70
CA LEU A 52 11.62 -12.54 6.24
C LEU A 52 11.25 -12.44 7.72
N THR A 53 12.24 -12.27 8.60
CA THR A 53 12.02 -11.99 10.02
C THR A 53 11.79 -10.50 10.29
N HIS A 54 12.23 -9.65 9.36
CA HIS A 54 12.09 -8.20 9.40
C HIS A 54 11.58 -7.67 8.06
N CYS A 55 10.98 -6.47 8.07
CA CYS A 55 10.64 -5.80 6.82
C CYS A 55 11.88 -5.56 5.97
N ALA A 56 11.72 -5.63 4.65
CA ALA A 56 12.80 -5.36 3.73
C ALA A 56 13.38 -3.96 3.94
N ARG A 57 14.70 -3.83 3.73
CA ARG A 57 15.44 -2.60 4.02
C ARG A 57 14.85 -1.39 3.29
N LEU A 58 14.32 -1.57 2.07
CA LEU A 58 13.59 -0.57 1.31
C LEU A 58 12.52 0.17 2.15
N LEU A 59 11.65 -0.59 2.83
CA LEU A 59 10.57 -0.03 3.63
C LEU A 59 11.11 0.66 4.88
N SER A 60 12.05 0.02 5.58
CA SER A 60 12.70 0.60 6.76
C SER A 60 13.45 1.90 6.44
N THR A 61 14.01 2.02 5.22
CA THR A 61 14.68 3.24 4.74
C THR A 61 13.67 4.33 4.41
N ARG A 62 12.46 4.00 3.97
CA ARG A 62 11.39 5.00 3.74
C ARG A 62 10.78 5.46 5.05
N CYS A 63 10.41 4.54 5.94
CA CYS A 63 9.83 4.85 7.24
C CYS A 63 10.33 3.89 8.33
N PRO A 64 11.41 4.24 9.06
CA PRO A 64 11.92 3.41 10.15
C PRO A 64 10.88 3.19 11.26
N ALA A 65 10.00 4.16 11.48
CA ALA A 65 8.98 4.08 12.53
C ALA A 65 7.90 3.01 12.26
N CYS A 66 7.54 2.78 10.99
CA CYS A 66 6.58 1.73 10.63
C CYS A 66 7.23 0.37 10.39
N PHE A 67 8.43 0.35 9.82
CA PHE A 67 9.01 -0.88 9.26
C PHE A 67 10.34 -1.29 9.91
N GLY A 68 10.86 -0.53 10.87
CA GLY A 68 12.09 -0.85 11.62
C GLY A 68 11.86 -1.70 12.87
N GLY A 69 10.61 -2.12 13.14
CA GLY A 69 10.29 -2.97 14.29
C GLY A 69 10.94 -4.35 14.21
N ALA A 70 11.30 -4.91 15.37
CA ALA A 70 11.85 -6.26 15.48
C ALA A 70 10.78 -7.34 15.69
N VAL A 71 9.56 -6.95 16.09
CA VAL A 71 8.47 -7.86 16.45
C VAL A 71 7.22 -7.49 15.64
N PHE A 72 6.62 -8.50 15.01
CA PHE A 72 5.41 -8.43 14.20
C PHE A 72 4.45 -9.55 14.61
N GLY A 73 3.21 -9.51 14.13
CA GLY A 73 2.19 -10.51 14.41
C GLY A 73 1.27 -10.15 15.56
N TRP A 74 1.09 -8.86 15.82
CA TRP A 74 0.09 -8.41 16.79
C TRP A 74 -1.31 -8.74 16.30
N SER A 75 -2.18 -9.15 17.23
CA SER A 75 -3.57 -9.44 16.91
C SER A 75 -4.33 -8.15 16.59
N PHE A 76 -5.35 -8.24 15.72
CA PHE A 76 -6.15 -7.05 15.38
C PHE A 76 -6.91 -6.46 16.56
N ASP A 77 -7.11 -7.19 17.66
CA ASP A 77 -7.74 -6.65 18.87
C ASP A 77 -6.78 -5.74 19.66
N GLU A 78 -5.48 -6.02 19.60
CA GLU A 78 -4.41 -5.24 20.23
C GLU A 78 -3.95 -4.08 19.34
N GLY A 79 -4.09 -4.24 18.03
CA GLY A 79 -3.73 -3.28 17.02
C GLY A 79 -2.87 -3.91 15.93
N ALA A 80 -3.09 -3.53 14.68
CA ALA A 80 -2.26 -4.00 13.58
C ALA A 80 -0.81 -3.52 13.72
N ASP A 81 0.15 -4.28 13.20
CA ASP A 81 1.56 -3.88 13.22
C ASP A 81 1.79 -2.60 12.41
N ILE A 82 1.15 -2.53 11.23
CA ILE A 82 1.39 -1.48 10.23
C ILE A 82 0.05 -0.87 9.81
N TYR A 83 0.01 0.45 9.76
CA TYR A 83 -1.15 1.22 9.28
C TYR A 83 -0.78 1.91 7.97
N VAL A 84 -1.61 1.69 6.94
CA VAL A 84 -1.43 2.30 5.62
C VAL A 84 -2.72 2.97 5.16
N ALA A 85 -2.61 4.01 4.35
CA ALA A 85 -3.74 4.63 3.68
C ALA A 85 -3.59 4.56 2.16
N LEU A 86 -4.70 4.33 1.49
CA LEU A 86 -4.81 4.19 0.04
C LEU A 86 -5.86 5.15 -0.50
N ASP A 87 -5.55 5.76 -1.64
CA ASP A 87 -6.44 6.71 -2.32
C ASP A 87 -5.89 6.98 -3.73
N VAL A 88 -6.79 7.36 -4.62
CA VAL A 88 -6.45 7.81 -5.96
C VAL A 88 -6.70 9.30 -6.11
N THR A 89 -5.75 10.00 -6.72
CA THR A 89 -5.99 11.35 -7.22
C THR A 89 -6.16 11.35 -8.73
N PHE A 90 -7.32 11.81 -9.19
CA PHE A 90 -7.58 12.05 -10.61
C PHE A 90 -7.14 13.44 -11.07
N SER A 91 -6.49 14.23 -10.20
CA SER A 91 -5.94 15.53 -10.56
C SER A 91 -4.54 15.40 -11.17
N GLN A 92 -3.76 14.38 -10.76
CA GLN A 92 -2.45 14.07 -11.32
C GLN A 92 -2.62 13.28 -12.62
N ARG A 93 -2.92 13.98 -13.72
CA ARG A 93 -3.08 13.39 -15.06
C ARG A 93 -1.84 13.64 -15.90
N HIS A 94 -1.59 12.80 -16.89
CA HIS A 94 -0.57 13.03 -17.91
C HIS A 94 -1.22 13.15 -19.29
N SER A 95 -0.90 14.21 -20.03
CA SER A 95 -1.44 14.46 -21.36
C SER A 95 -0.81 13.55 -22.39
N MET A 96 -1.62 12.96 -23.26
CA MET A 96 -1.11 12.18 -24.41
C MET A 96 -0.26 13.03 -25.36
N HIS A 97 -0.46 14.34 -25.38
CA HIS A 97 0.23 15.28 -26.26
C HIS A 97 1.61 15.70 -25.75
N ALA A 98 1.97 15.32 -24.51
CA ALA A 98 3.23 15.73 -23.89
C ALA A 98 4.47 14.98 -24.41
N GLY A 99 4.29 13.99 -25.29
CA GLY A 99 5.37 13.26 -25.96
C GLY A 99 6.03 12.18 -25.09
N GLY A 100 6.77 11.29 -25.75
CA GLY A 100 7.58 10.24 -25.11
C GLY A 100 9.05 10.64 -24.97
N SER A 101 9.75 10.00 -24.04
CA SER A 101 11.21 10.11 -23.85
C SER A 101 11.89 8.82 -24.28
N PRO A 102 13.03 8.87 -25.01
CA PRO A 102 13.84 7.69 -25.31
C PRO A 102 14.62 7.16 -24.10
N HIS A 103 14.76 7.96 -23.03
CA HIS A 103 15.41 7.54 -21.77
C HIS A 103 14.34 7.14 -20.75
N SER A 104 14.37 5.87 -20.32
CA SER A 104 13.49 5.30 -19.29
C SER A 104 14.10 5.53 -17.91
N TYR A 105 13.76 6.65 -17.28
CA TYR A 105 13.92 6.76 -15.83
C TYR A 105 13.03 5.72 -15.16
N GLU A 106 13.60 4.84 -14.34
CA GLU A 106 12.85 3.84 -13.57
C GLU A 106 12.60 4.35 -12.15
N PRO A 107 11.40 4.87 -11.86
CA PRO A 107 11.07 5.36 -10.52
C PRO A 107 10.89 4.23 -9.50
N GLU A 108 11.56 4.32 -8.36
CA GLU A 108 11.53 3.37 -7.24
C GLU A 108 10.16 3.29 -6.53
N PHE A 109 9.39 4.38 -6.55
CA PHE A 109 8.06 4.43 -5.93
C PHE A 109 6.96 3.84 -6.81
N PHE A 110 7.11 3.83 -8.14
CA PHE A 110 6.02 3.36 -9.01
C PHE A 110 6.13 1.87 -9.25
N ILE A 111 5.05 1.14 -8.98
CA ILE A 111 4.97 -0.26 -9.31
C ILE A 111 4.83 -0.47 -10.84
N PRO A 112 5.32 -1.60 -11.39
CA PRO A 112 5.18 -1.89 -12.81
C PRO A 112 3.71 -2.01 -13.23
N LYS A 113 3.38 -1.44 -14.40
CA LYS A 113 2.04 -1.54 -15.00
C LYS A 113 1.59 -2.99 -15.19
N ALA A 114 2.52 -3.87 -15.58
CA ALA A 114 2.25 -5.30 -15.76
C ALA A 114 1.67 -5.94 -14.50
N GLN A 115 2.18 -5.59 -13.31
CA GLN A 115 1.67 -6.10 -12.04
C GLN A 115 0.21 -5.70 -11.80
N VAL A 116 -0.15 -4.45 -12.17
CA VAL A 116 -1.52 -3.93 -12.06
C VAL A 116 -2.46 -4.58 -13.07
N ASP A 117 -1.98 -4.82 -14.30
CA ASP A 117 -2.74 -5.47 -15.36
C ASP A 117 -3.06 -6.93 -15.00
N ASP A 118 -2.08 -7.67 -14.47
CA ASP A 118 -2.25 -9.05 -14.02
C ASP A 118 -3.27 -9.15 -12.87
N CYS A 119 -3.22 -8.22 -11.91
CA CYS A 119 -4.23 -8.09 -10.87
C CYS A 119 -5.63 -7.82 -11.46
N GLY A 120 -5.72 -6.88 -12.42
CA GLY A 120 -6.97 -6.57 -13.11
C GLY A 120 -7.57 -7.79 -13.82
N GLN A 121 -6.77 -8.57 -14.54
CA GLN A 121 -7.22 -9.80 -15.20
C GLN A 121 -7.74 -10.83 -14.20
N ARG A 122 -7.04 -10.98 -13.07
CA ARG A 122 -7.41 -11.91 -11.99
C ARG A 122 -8.73 -11.52 -11.33
N ILE A 123 -8.96 -10.24 -11.07
CA ILE A 123 -10.23 -9.71 -10.54
C ILE A 123 -11.38 -9.95 -11.53
N ILE A 124 -11.17 -9.65 -12.81
CA ILE A 124 -12.18 -9.91 -13.86
C ILE A 124 -12.53 -11.40 -13.93
N ALA A 125 -11.52 -12.28 -13.85
CA ALA A 125 -11.75 -13.72 -13.85
C ALA A 125 -12.53 -14.19 -12.60
N ALA A 126 -12.28 -13.57 -11.45
CA ALA A 126 -12.93 -13.89 -10.20
C ALA A 126 -14.42 -13.47 -10.19
N HIS A 127 -14.74 -12.29 -10.73
CA HIS A 127 -16.12 -11.77 -10.81
C HIS A 127 -17.03 -12.54 -11.78
N LYS A 128 -16.49 -13.35 -12.71
CA LYS A 128 -17.31 -14.16 -13.62
C LYS A 128 -17.96 -15.37 -12.96
N LYS A 129 -17.63 -15.68 -11.70
CA LYS A 129 -18.11 -16.87 -10.99
C LYS A 129 -19.26 -16.51 -10.03
N PRO A 130 -20.19 -17.45 -9.76
CA PRO A 130 -21.28 -17.21 -8.83
C PRO A 130 -20.74 -16.97 -7.41
N PRO A 131 -21.37 -16.07 -6.63
CA PRO A 131 -21.02 -15.83 -5.23
C PRO A 131 -21.10 -17.10 -4.38
N ARG A 132 -20.29 -17.19 -3.33
CA ARG A 132 -20.39 -18.29 -2.36
C ARG A 132 -21.76 -18.26 -1.65
N PRO A 133 -22.47 -19.40 -1.56
CA PRO A 133 -23.77 -19.45 -0.88
C PRO A 133 -23.69 -19.42 0.66
N SER A 134 -22.49 -19.50 1.27
CA SER A 134 -22.33 -19.70 2.72
C SER A 134 -21.70 -18.53 3.49
N CYS A 135 -21.47 -17.37 2.86
CA CYS A 135 -20.86 -16.24 3.55
C CYS A 135 -21.96 -15.35 4.14
N THR A 136 -22.04 -15.27 5.46
CA THR A 136 -22.88 -14.28 6.13
C THR A 136 -22.17 -12.93 6.05
N PRO A 137 -22.68 -11.95 5.29
CA PRO A 137 -21.99 -10.67 5.14
C PRO A 137 -21.94 -9.93 6.48
N LYS A 138 -20.82 -9.22 6.74
CA LYS A 138 -20.64 -8.37 7.95
C LYS A 138 -21.76 -7.32 8.12
N VAL A 139 -22.34 -6.90 7.00
CA VAL A 139 -23.42 -5.91 6.91
C VAL A 139 -24.63 -6.54 6.19
N PRO A 140 -25.88 -6.24 6.57
CA PRO A 140 -27.06 -6.68 5.82
C PRO A 140 -27.02 -6.32 4.33
N ALA A 141 -27.42 -7.27 3.46
CA ALA A 141 -27.29 -7.16 1.99
C ALA A 141 -27.89 -5.87 1.39
N HIS A 142 -29.04 -5.41 1.87
CA HIS A 142 -29.68 -4.19 1.36
C HIS A 142 -28.84 -2.92 1.55
N ILE A 143 -28.02 -2.86 2.61
CA ILE A 143 -27.13 -1.73 2.89
C ILE A 143 -25.89 -1.82 2.00
N VAL A 144 -25.44 -3.04 1.71
CA VAL A 144 -24.32 -3.29 0.79
C VAL A 144 -24.65 -2.76 -0.61
N ASP A 145 -25.81 -3.17 -1.15
CA ASP A 145 -26.27 -2.76 -2.47
C ASP A 145 -26.36 -1.23 -2.61
N GLU A 146 -26.75 -0.53 -1.54
CA GLU A 146 -26.87 0.93 -1.54
C GLU A 146 -25.50 1.63 -1.54
N CYS A 147 -24.54 1.09 -0.78
CA CYS A 147 -23.15 1.59 -0.75
C CYS A 147 -22.49 1.42 -2.13
N GLU A 148 -22.63 0.25 -2.74
CA GLU A 148 -22.10 -0.04 -4.08
C GLU A 148 -22.72 0.88 -5.14
N LYS A 149 -24.04 1.10 -5.12
CA LYS A 149 -24.73 2.03 -6.04
C LYS A 149 -24.28 3.48 -5.88
N SER A 150 -24.13 3.94 -4.64
CA SER A 150 -23.60 5.28 -4.33
C SER A 150 -22.20 5.45 -4.89
N TYR A 151 -21.34 4.44 -4.73
CA TYR A 151 -20.00 4.44 -5.28
C TYR A 151 -19.98 4.46 -6.82
N GLU A 152 -20.71 3.55 -7.46
CA GLU A 152 -20.81 3.50 -8.93
C GLU A 152 -21.30 4.84 -9.52
N ALA A 153 -22.22 5.51 -8.84
CA ALA A 153 -22.74 6.80 -9.29
C ALA A 153 -21.67 7.91 -9.24
N VAL A 154 -20.79 7.88 -8.25
CA VAL A 154 -19.64 8.80 -8.16
C VAL A 154 -18.59 8.46 -9.23
N ASP A 155 -18.29 7.18 -9.42
CA ASP A 155 -17.28 6.74 -10.38
C ASP A 155 -17.69 7.03 -11.83
N LYS A 156 -18.95 6.74 -12.21
CA LYS A 156 -19.52 7.06 -13.53
C LYS A 156 -19.45 8.56 -13.87
N LYS A 157 -19.50 9.44 -12.87
CA LYS A 157 -19.31 10.89 -13.06
C LYS A 157 -17.85 11.24 -13.38
N LYS A 158 -16.88 10.56 -12.76
CA LYS A 158 -15.42 10.78 -12.99
C LYS A 158 -14.97 10.28 -14.37
N VAL A 159 -15.54 9.16 -14.86
CA VAL A 159 -15.21 8.54 -16.17
C VAL A 159 -15.56 9.42 -17.37
N LYS A 160 -16.58 10.27 -17.28
CA LYS A 160 -17.08 11.06 -18.43
C LYS A 160 -16.12 12.18 -18.91
N THR A 161 -15.01 12.44 -18.22
CA THR A 161 -14.17 13.64 -18.49
C THR A 161 -12.82 13.34 -19.15
N SER A 162 -12.32 12.09 -19.22
CA SER A 162 -10.88 11.84 -19.45
C SER A 162 -10.48 11.05 -20.71
N ALA A 163 -11.39 10.35 -21.39
CA ALA A 163 -11.01 9.25 -22.30
C ALA A 163 -10.14 9.62 -23.53
N ASN A 164 -10.12 10.89 -23.98
CA ASN A 164 -9.45 11.28 -25.23
C ASN A 164 -8.31 12.29 -25.06
N GLN A 165 -7.90 12.65 -23.84
CA GLN A 165 -6.88 13.69 -23.61
C GLN A 165 -5.66 13.21 -22.81
N PHE A 166 -5.82 12.16 -22.01
CA PHE A 166 -4.81 11.73 -21.04
C PHE A 166 -4.50 10.23 -21.20
N ASN A 167 -3.23 9.85 -21.19
CA ASN A 167 -2.79 8.44 -21.14
C ASN A 167 -2.80 7.92 -19.69
N ASP A 168 -2.43 8.75 -18.72
CA ASP A 168 -2.63 8.51 -17.30
C ASP A 168 -3.72 9.47 -16.80
N THR A 169 -4.81 8.91 -16.28
CA THR A 169 -5.97 9.65 -15.77
C THR A 169 -5.88 9.99 -14.29
N GLY A 170 -4.88 9.46 -13.60
CA GLY A 170 -4.64 9.67 -12.18
C GLY A 170 -3.42 8.92 -11.65
N VAL A 171 -3.18 9.06 -10.34
CA VAL A 171 -2.17 8.32 -9.60
C VAL A 171 -2.80 7.75 -8.34
N MET A 172 -2.65 6.45 -8.13
CA MET A 172 -2.98 5.76 -6.88
C MET A 172 -1.74 5.79 -5.98
N ALA A 173 -1.93 6.06 -4.68
CA ALA A 173 -0.85 5.97 -3.70
C ALA A 173 -1.20 5.02 -2.57
N LEU A 174 -0.16 4.41 -2.01
CA LEU A 174 -0.15 3.76 -0.70
C LEU A 174 0.87 4.52 0.15
N ILE A 175 0.42 5.04 1.29
CA ILE A 175 1.25 5.75 2.26
C ILE A 175 1.21 5.02 3.60
N CYS A 176 2.21 5.23 4.47
CA CYS A 176 2.10 4.79 5.87
C CYS A 176 1.38 5.85 6.74
N CYS A 177 1.07 5.50 7.99
CA CYS A 177 0.44 6.42 8.96
C CYS A 177 1.25 7.68 9.30
N HIS A 178 2.52 7.75 8.88
CA HIS A 178 3.38 8.93 9.02
C HIS A 178 3.35 9.85 7.79
N ASP A 179 2.34 9.72 6.92
CA ASP A 179 2.21 10.50 5.68
C ASP A 179 3.39 10.33 4.70
N ILE A 180 4.12 9.21 4.80
CA ILE A 180 5.25 8.89 3.93
C ILE A 180 4.76 8.01 2.77
N PRO A 181 4.96 8.41 1.51
CA PRO A 181 4.68 7.56 0.36
C PRO A 181 5.47 6.26 0.43
N ILE A 182 4.80 5.15 0.18
CA ILE A 182 5.43 3.84 0.09
C ILE A 182 5.41 3.37 -1.36
N PHE A 183 4.26 3.28 -2.00
CA PHE A 183 4.17 2.87 -3.40
C PHE A 183 3.13 3.71 -4.16
N LEU A 184 3.35 3.86 -5.47
CA LEU A 184 2.50 4.60 -6.39
C LEU A 184 2.15 3.72 -7.59
N ALA A 185 0.99 3.94 -8.19
CA ALA A 185 0.62 3.32 -9.46
C ALA A 185 -0.05 4.35 -10.38
N ASN A 186 0.30 4.31 -11.67
CA ASN A 186 -0.43 5.07 -12.68
C ASN A 186 -1.84 4.49 -12.86
N VAL A 187 -2.83 5.37 -12.96
CA VAL A 187 -4.21 5.01 -13.26
C VAL A 187 -4.49 5.31 -14.72
N ASP A 188 -4.45 4.28 -15.56
CA ASP A 188 -4.58 4.37 -17.03
C ASP A 188 -5.97 3.94 -17.53
N THR A 189 -6.76 3.32 -16.65
CA THR A 189 -8.14 2.94 -16.95
C THR A 189 -9.15 3.86 -16.28
N PRO A 190 -10.33 4.08 -16.87
CA PRO A 190 -11.35 4.90 -16.26
C PRO A 190 -11.82 4.34 -14.90
N GLY A 191 -12.03 5.25 -13.97
CA GLY A 191 -12.60 4.99 -12.66
C GLY A 191 -11.59 4.49 -11.63
N GLU A 192 -12.00 4.50 -10.37
CA GLU A 192 -11.22 3.98 -9.26
C GLU A 192 -11.40 2.46 -9.16
N GLN A 193 -10.58 1.73 -9.90
CA GLN A 193 -10.67 0.27 -9.92
C GLN A 193 -9.93 -0.32 -8.71
N GLN A 194 -10.58 -1.25 -8.01
CA GLN A 194 -10.00 -1.98 -6.87
C GLN A 194 -8.64 -2.63 -7.18
N LYS A 195 -8.34 -2.94 -8.46
CA LYS A 195 -7.05 -3.48 -8.91
C LYS A 195 -5.86 -2.66 -8.43
N TYR A 196 -5.96 -1.33 -8.40
CA TYR A 196 -4.82 -0.48 -8.00
C TYR A 196 -4.52 -0.63 -6.50
N ALA A 197 -5.56 -0.56 -5.66
CA ALA A 197 -5.43 -0.75 -4.22
C ALA A 197 -4.89 -2.15 -3.88
N ILE A 198 -5.47 -3.19 -4.49
CA ILE A 198 -5.07 -4.58 -4.28
C ILE A 198 -3.63 -4.81 -4.71
N THR A 199 -3.22 -4.30 -5.88
CA THR A 199 -1.84 -4.49 -6.36
C THR A 199 -0.82 -3.80 -5.43
N LEU A 200 -1.12 -2.60 -4.95
CA LEU A 200 -0.22 -1.89 -4.01
C LEU A 200 -0.09 -2.63 -2.68
N LEU A 201 -1.19 -3.20 -2.17
CA LEU A 201 -1.17 -4.04 -0.97
C LEU A 201 -0.37 -5.33 -1.21
N GLU A 202 -0.66 -6.08 -2.28
CA GLU A 202 0.11 -7.29 -2.63
C GLU A 202 1.60 -7.00 -2.76
N HIS A 203 1.95 -5.92 -3.45
CA HIS A 203 3.33 -5.48 -3.58
C HIS A 203 3.94 -5.19 -2.21
N LEU A 204 3.24 -4.46 -1.32
CA LEU A 204 3.68 -4.20 0.05
C LEU A 204 3.97 -5.50 0.83
N PHE A 205 3.06 -6.49 0.79
CA PHE A 205 3.24 -7.75 1.50
C PHE A 205 4.47 -8.56 1.06
N THR A 206 4.98 -8.35 -0.16
CA THR A 206 6.24 -8.99 -0.59
C THR A 206 7.48 -8.52 0.17
N PHE A 207 7.38 -7.38 0.87
CA PHE A 207 8.47 -6.77 1.65
C PHE A 207 8.27 -6.94 3.16
N LEU A 208 7.27 -7.69 3.60
CA LEU A 208 6.92 -7.85 5.01
C LEU A 208 7.19 -9.27 5.52
N PRO A 209 7.44 -9.42 6.82
CA PRO A 209 7.41 -10.72 7.48
C PRO A 209 6.08 -11.44 7.28
N PRO A 210 6.07 -12.79 7.25
CA PRO A 210 4.87 -13.57 7.00
C PRO A 210 3.82 -13.46 8.12
N ASN A 211 4.22 -13.04 9.31
CA ASN A 211 3.32 -12.79 10.44
C ASN A 211 2.84 -11.34 10.54
N ALA A 212 3.39 -10.40 9.77
CA ALA A 212 3.04 -8.99 9.88
C ALA A 212 1.58 -8.72 9.50
N THR A 213 0.86 -7.97 10.35
CA THR A 213 -0.54 -7.56 10.16
C THR A 213 -0.65 -6.11 9.70
N ILE A 214 -1.61 -5.84 8.82
CA ILE A 214 -1.83 -4.50 8.24
C ILE A 214 -3.27 -4.05 8.46
N ALA A 215 -3.43 -2.79 8.87
CA ALA A 215 -4.67 -2.05 8.77
C ALA A 215 -4.60 -1.08 7.57
N ALA A 216 -5.43 -1.30 6.56
CA ALA A 216 -5.52 -0.48 5.36
C ALA A 216 -6.74 0.44 5.41
N LEU A 217 -6.49 1.75 5.47
CA LEU A 217 -7.51 2.78 5.36
C LEU A 217 -7.74 3.12 3.90
N TYR A 218 -8.95 2.87 3.41
CA TYR A 218 -9.32 3.09 2.02
C TYR A 218 -10.75 3.61 1.92
N ASP A 219 -10.99 4.66 1.13
CA ASP A 219 -12.29 5.34 1.02
C ASP A 219 -13.43 4.38 0.63
N ILE A 220 -13.10 3.35 -0.17
CA ILE A 220 -14.00 2.25 -0.55
C ILE A 220 -13.54 0.88 -0.02
N GLY A 221 -12.77 0.88 1.06
CA GLY A 221 -12.27 -0.34 1.70
C GLY A 221 -13.38 -1.32 2.07
N CYS A 222 -14.58 -0.82 2.39
CA CYS A 222 -15.76 -1.65 2.64
C CYS A 222 -16.26 -2.43 1.42
N VAL A 223 -16.20 -1.84 0.22
CA VAL A 223 -16.58 -2.49 -1.04
C VAL A 223 -15.55 -3.56 -1.40
N VAL A 224 -14.27 -3.26 -1.20
CA VAL A 224 -13.18 -4.23 -1.42
C VAL A 224 -13.29 -5.39 -0.44
N ASP A 225 -13.43 -5.13 0.87
CA ASP A 225 -13.56 -6.16 1.91
C ASP A 225 -14.75 -7.08 1.63
N HIS A 226 -15.89 -6.52 1.26
CA HIS A 226 -17.06 -7.30 0.86
C HIS A 226 -16.81 -8.15 -0.41
N SER A 227 -16.11 -7.59 -1.40
CA SER A 227 -15.74 -8.33 -2.62
C SER A 227 -14.80 -9.50 -2.31
N LEU A 228 -13.86 -9.32 -1.37
CA LEU A 228 -12.98 -10.39 -0.89
C LEU A 228 -13.75 -11.49 -0.18
N GLU A 229 -14.73 -11.16 0.66
CA GLU A 229 -15.57 -12.14 1.36
C GLU A 229 -16.40 -13.00 0.40
N LEU A 230 -17.02 -12.37 -0.60
CA LEU A 230 -17.87 -13.06 -1.57
C LEU A 230 -17.08 -13.98 -2.52
N VAL A 231 -15.85 -13.57 -2.88
CA VAL A 231 -15.13 -14.13 -4.04
C VAL A 231 -13.89 -14.92 -3.66
N SER A 232 -13.28 -14.73 -2.48
CA SER A 232 -12.15 -15.59 -2.05
C SER A 232 -12.59 -17.04 -2.12
N THR A 233 -11.82 -17.98 -2.67
CA THR A 233 -12.13 -19.42 -2.83
C THR A 233 -11.05 -20.28 -2.14
N PRO A 234 -11.30 -21.56 -1.80
CA PRO A 234 -10.24 -22.47 -1.37
C PRO A 234 -9.23 -22.80 -2.47
N ILE A 235 -9.48 -22.36 -3.72
CA ILE A 235 -8.62 -22.61 -4.87
C ILE A 235 -7.66 -21.42 -5.03
N PRO A 236 -6.33 -21.62 -4.93
CA PRO A 236 -5.35 -20.53 -4.87
C PRO A 236 -5.39 -19.55 -6.05
N HIS A 237 -5.70 -20.04 -7.25
CA HIS A 237 -5.59 -19.26 -8.49
C HIS A 237 -6.76 -18.31 -8.79
N TYR A 238 -7.80 -18.31 -7.95
CA TYR A 238 -9.03 -17.54 -8.21
C TYR A 238 -9.37 -16.54 -7.11
N ASN A 239 -8.41 -16.25 -6.24
CA ASN A 239 -8.59 -15.29 -5.17
C ASN A 239 -8.20 -13.88 -5.67
N ILE A 240 -9.08 -12.91 -5.41
CA ILE A 240 -8.78 -11.49 -5.64
C ILE A 240 -7.52 -11.10 -4.86
N LEU A 241 -7.39 -11.62 -3.63
CA LEU A 241 -6.22 -11.46 -2.79
C LEU A 241 -5.81 -12.85 -2.22
N PRO A 242 -4.52 -13.20 -2.21
CA PRO A 242 -4.04 -14.43 -1.58
C PRO A 242 -4.55 -14.61 -0.13
N VAL A 243 -4.84 -15.85 0.27
CA VAL A 243 -5.48 -16.15 1.58
C VAL A 243 -4.59 -15.73 2.74
N ASP A 244 -3.28 -15.90 2.60
CA ASP A 244 -2.28 -15.52 3.60
C ASP A 244 -2.24 -14.00 3.83
N ILE A 245 -2.48 -13.22 2.78
CA ILE A 245 -2.58 -11.76 2.87
C ILE A 245 -3.92 -11.39 3.50
N HIS A 246 -5.02 -11.99 3.04
CA HIS A 246 -6.37 -11.66 3.52
C HIS A 246 -6.53 -11.88 5.04
N GLN A 247 -5.90 -12.93 5.60
CA GLN A 247 -5.91 -13.20 7.05
C GLN A 247 -5.13 -12.17 7.87
N ARG A 248 -4.20 -11.45 7.24
CA ARG A 248 -3.32 -10.45 7.87
C ARG A 248 -3.65 -9.02 7.47
N LEU A 249 -4.81 -8.81 6.85
CA LEU A 249 -5.26 -7.50 6.40
C LEU A 249 -6.64 -7.19 6.98
N ILE A 250 -6.79 -6.00 7.56
CA ILE A 250 -8.11 -5.42 7.85
C ILE A 250 -8.30 -4.13 7.08
N PHE A 251 -9.50 -3.95 6.52
CA PHE A 251 -9.90 -2.69 5.93
C PHE A 251 -10.61 -1.80 6.95
N ALA A 252 -10.35 -0.50 6.81
CA ALA A 252 -11.06 0.59 7.46
C ALA A 252 -11.28 1.71 6.44
N ILE A 253 -12.13 2.68 6.77
CA ILE A 253 -12.36 3.88 5.97
C ILE A 253 -11.76 5.05 6.74
N SER A 254 -11.21 6.08 6.07
CA SER A 254 -10.74 7.26 6.80
C SER A 254 -11.87 7.83 7.67
N ALA A 255 -11.52 8.43 8.81
CA ALA A 255 -12.50 8.89 9.78
C ALA A 255 -13.52 9.88 9.17
N MET A 256 -13.07 10.75 8.27
CA MET A 256 -13.95 11.71 7.58
C MET A 256 -14.81 11.03 6.51
N HIS A 257 -14.23 10.11 5.71
CA HIS A 257 -14.99 9.41 4.66
C HIS A 257 -16.02 8.46 5.25
N ALA A 258 -15.78 7.89 6.44
CA ALA A 258 -16.71 7.00 7.11
C ALA A 258 -18.09 7.64 7.32
N TYR A 259 -18.16 8.94 7.62
CA TYR A 259 -19.43 9.65 7.78
C TYR A 259 -20.26 9.77 6.50
N GLY A 260 -19.64 9.58 5.32
CA GLY A 260 -20.34 9.49 4.03
C GLY A 260 -21.02 8.13 3.79
N HIS A 261 -20.75 7.13 4.64
CA HIS A 261 -21.33 5.79 4.54
C HIS A 261 -22.54 5.61 5.46
N GLN A 262 -23.36 4.60 5.17
CA GLN A 262 -24.49 4.21 6.00
C GLN A 262 -24.05 3.82 7.41
N TRP A 263 -24.91 4.02 8.41
CA TRP A 263 -24.59 3.82 9.83
C TRP A 263 -24.00 2.44 10.15
N ALA A 264 -24.51 1.37 9.53
CA ALA A 264 -23.97 0.03 9.72
C ALA A 264 -22.52 -0.12 9.26
N TYR A 265 -22.14 0.55 8.16
CA TYR A 265 -20.75 0.61 7.69
C TYR A 265 -19.87 1.43 8.63
N GLN A 266 -20.40 2.51 9.21
CA GLN A 266 -19.64 3.31 10.19
C GLN A 266 -19.23 2.46 11.39
N ILE A 267 -20.13 1.64 11.94
CA ILE A 267 -19.82 0.79 13.10
C ILE A 267 -18.66 -0.18 12.79
N ILE A 268 -18.59 -0.70 11.56
CA ILE A 268 -17.65 -1.77 11.19
C ILE A 268 -16.31 -1.21 10.67
N TYR A 269 -16.33 -0.10 9.93
CA TYR A 269 -15.18 0.38 9.19
C TYR A 269 -14.65 1.74 9.68
N ASN A 270 -15.34 2.43 10.60
CA ASN A 270 -14.81 3.68 11.17
C ASN A 270 -13.70 3.37 12.19
N PRO A 271 -12.47 3.90 12.00
CA PRO A 271 -11.34 3.64 12.89
C PRO A 271 -11.59 4.11 14.33
N HIS A 272 -12.44 5.12 14.55
CA HIS A 272 -12.77 5.60 15.89
C HIS A 272 -13.79 4.73 16.63
N LEU A 273 -14.54 3.89 15.91
CA LEU A 273 -15.57 3.01 16.51
C LEU A 273 -15.09 1.57 16.67
N ARG A 274 -14.12 1.15 15.85
CA ARG A 274 -13.60 -0.21 15.84
C ARG A 274 -12.36 -0.34 16.71
N LYS A 275 -12.36 -1.35 17.57
CA LYS A 275 -11.19 -1.71 18.39
C LYS A 275 -10.00 -2.09 17.50
N GLY A 276 -8.79 -1.79 17.97
CA GLY A 276 -7.55 -2.15 17.28
C GLY A 276 -7.13 -1.25 16.13
N LEU A 277 -7.91 -0.22 15.77
CA LEU A 277 -7.50 0.71 14.71
C LEU A 277 -6.74 1.96 15.21
N ARG A 278 -6.47 2.04 16.53
CA ARG A 278 -5.83 3.20 17.19
C ARG A 278 -6.59 4.52 16.84
N LEU A 279 -6.04 5.67 17.19
CA LEU A 279 -6.66 6.99 16.92
C LEU A 279 -6.25 7.56 15.55
N THR A 280 -6.10 6.71 14.53
CA THR A 280 -5.69 7.16 13.19
C THR A 280 -6.87 7.80 12.44
N ASP A 281 -6.65 8.97 11.84
CA ASP A 281 -7.66 9.68 11.04
C ASP A 281 -7.75 9.13 9.59
N GLY A 282 -6.68 8.52 9.08
CA GLY A 282 -6.57 8.07 7.70
C GLY A 282 -6.44 9.18 6.66
N GLU A 283 -6.25 10.43 7.07
CA GLU A 283 -6.25 11.61 6.17
C GLU A 283 -4.86 11.93 5.58
N GLY A 284 -3.85 11.14 5.94
CA GLY A 284 -2.48 11.35 5.48
C GLY A 284 -2.33 11.42 3.96
N ILE A 285 -3.15 10.65 3.24
CA ILE A 285 -3.04 10.58 1.79
C ILE A 285 -3.62 11.83 1.13
N LYS A 286 -4.67 12.43 1.70
CA LYS A 286 -5.16 13.74 1.28
C LYS A 286 -4.11 14.83 1.57
N ARG A 287 -3.37 14.73 2.69
CA ARG A 287 -2.22 15.62 2.98
C ARG A 287 -1.10 15.47 1.94
N LEU A 288 -0.78 14.25 1.51
CA LEU A 288 0.16 14.01 0.42
C LEU A 288 -0.33 14.68 -0.88
N TRP A 289 -1.58 14.48 -1.27
CA TRP A 289 -2.12 15.10 -2.49
C TRP A 289 -2.10 16.62 -2.44
N LEU A 290 -2.39 17.20 -1.28
CA LEU A 290 -2.27 18.65 -1.08
C LEU A 290 -0.83 19.13 -1.26
N ARG A 291 0.17 18.38 -0.75
CA ARG A 291 1.59 18.72 -0.96
C ARG A 291 1.98 18.67 -2.44
N LEU A 292 1.48 17.67 -3.17
CA LEU A 292 1.80 17.46 -4.58
C LEU A 292 0.97 18.32 -5.54
N CYS A 293 -0.02 19.09 -5.06
CA CYS A 293 -0.94 19.82 -5.94
C CYS A 293 -0.23 20.82 -6.86
N LYS A 294 0.88 21.42 -6.41
CA LYS A 294 1.68 22.37 -7.21
C LYS A 294 2.34 21.73 -8.43
N LEU A 295 2.50 20.39 -8.42
CA LEU A 295 3.10 19.65 -9.52
C LEU A 295 2.10 19.27 -10.61
N ILE A 296 0.79 19.41 -10.38
CA ILE A 296 -0.25 18.95 -11.32
C ILE A 296 -0.06 19.53 -12.72
N SER A 297 0.09 20.85 -12.85
CA SER A 297 0.23 21.47 -14.18
C SER A 297 1.54 21.09 -14.88
N ILE A 298 2.61 20.90 -14.11
CA ILE A 298 3.94 20.58 -14.63
C ILE A 298 3.98 19.14 -15.13
N THR A 299 3.56 18.20 -14.28
CA THR A 299 3.54 16.76 -14.57
C THR A 299 2.61 16.43 -15.72
N CYS A 300 1.47 17.13 -15.85
CA CYS A 300 0.50 16.93 -16.91
C CYS A 300 1.02 17.23 -18.32
N SER A 301 1.89 18.24 -18.46
CA SER A 301 2.38 18.70 -19.77
C SER A 301 3.82 18.28 -20.06
N SER A 302 4.51 17.65 -19.11
CA SER A 302 5.87 17.15 -19.27
C SER A 302 5.90 15.79 -19.95
N VAL A 303 7.00 15.45 -20.63
CA VAL A 303 7.21 14.08 -21.15
C VAL A 303 7.07 13.04 -20.03
N VAL A 304 6.59 11.83 -20.36
CA VAL A 304 6.26 10.77 -19.38
C VAL A 304 7.38 10.51 -18.35
N SER A 305 8.63 10.44 -18.79
CA SER A 305 9.78 10.20 -17.91
C SER A 305 9.97 11.34 -16.90
N THR A 306 9.75 12.58 -17.32
CA THR A 306 9.87 13.77 -16.47
C THR A 306 8.71 13.86 -15.49
N CYS A 307 7.49 13.53 -15.90
CA CYS A 307 6.34 13.43 -15.01
C CYS A 307 6.63 12.45 -13.86
N LYS A 308 7.05 11.22 -14.20
CA LYS A 308 7.42 10.19 -13.23
C LYS A 308 8.58 10.62 -12.34
N PHE A 309 9.61 11.23 -12.92
CA PHE A 309 10.76 11.74 -12.18
C PHE A 309 10.36 12.80 -11.14
N GLN A 310 9.51 13.75 -11.51
CA GLN A 310 9.06 14.81 -10.60
C GLN A 310 8.22 14.26 -9.44
N LEU A 311 7.28 13.34 -9.72
CA LEU A 311 6.47 12.70 -8.70
C LEU A 311 7.32 11.82 -7.77
N HIS A 312 8.29 11.11 -8.33
CA HIS A 312 9.25 10.31 -7.57
C HIS A 312 10.12 11.18 -6.64
N HIS A 313 10.69 12.26 -7.16
CA HIS A 313 11.52 13.17 -6.37
C HIS A 313 10.71 13.81 -5.24
N ALA A 314 9.51 14.30 -5.54
CA ALA A 314 8.63 14.88 -4.53
C ALA A 314 8.23 13.86 -3.44
N SER A 315 8.12 12.57 -3.80
CA SER A 315 7.86 11.48 -2.84
C SER A 315 9.07 11.21 -1.92
N HIS A 316 10.29 11.26 -2.45
CA HIS A 316 11.50 11.24 -1.63
C HIS A 316 11.59 12.45 -0.71
N ASP A 317 11.28 13.65 -1.21
CA ASP A 317 11.33 14.87 -0.40
C ASP A 317 10.33 14.80 0.76
N CYS A 318 9.12 14.28 0.51
CA CYS A 318 8.15 14.01 1.58
C CYS A 318 8.72 13.03 2.63
N SER A 319 9.38 11.97 2.18
CA SER A 319 10.01 10.96 3.04
C SER A 319 11.19 11.54 3.86
N ARG A 320 11.97 12.47 3.28
CA ARG A 320 13.11 13.13 3.93
C ARG A 320 12.67 14.19 4.92
N ALA A 321 11.72 15.05 4.54
CA ALA A 321 11.17 16.09 5.40
C ALA A 321 10.56 15.51 6.69
N HIS A 322 9.90 14.34 6.59
CA HIS A 322 9.33 13.68 7.75
C HIS A 322 10.40 13.13 8.71
N ARG A 323 11.52 12.60 8.19
CA ARG A 323 12.66 12.18 9.02
C ARG A 323 13.27 13.36 9.78
N ALA A 324 13.56 14.45 9.09
CA ALA A 324 14.16 15.63 9.71
C ALA A 324 13.27 16.25 10.81
N HIS A 325 11.94 16.21 10.64
CA HIS A 325 11.01 16.70 11.65
C HIS A 325 10.92 15.79 12.88
N LYS A 326 11.10 14.48 12.71
CA LYS A 326 11.19 13.53 13.82
C LYS A 326 12.50 13.67 14.59
N ASP A 327 13.62 13.83 13.88
CA ASP A 327 14.93 14.08 14.52
C ASP A 327 14.91 15.35 15.38
N LEU A 328 14.16 16.38 14.98
CA LEU A 328 13.96 17.60 15.79
C LEU A 328 13.12 17.36 17.05
N TYR A 329 12.04 16.56 16.97
CA TYR A 329 11.22 16.22 18.13
C TYR A 329 11.94 15.28 19.09
N ASP A 330 12.64 14.25 18.58
CA ASP A 330 13.44 13.32 19.39
C ASP A 330 14.63 14.06 20.05
N CYS A 331 15.23 15.05 19.36
CA CYS A 331 16.27 15.92 19.92
C CYS A 331 15.70 16.86 21.00
N MET A 332 14.48 17.40 20.82
CA MET A 332 13.81 18.22 21.85
C MET A 332 13.41 17.39 23.08
N GLU A 333 12.92 16.16 22.92
CA GLU A 333 12.64 15.27 24.06
C GLU A 333 13.92 14.86 24.79
N THR A 334 15.01 14.63 24.07
CA THR A 334 16.33 14.30 24.68
C THR A 334 16.91 15.50 25.43
N VAL A 335 16.73 16.73 24.91
CA VAL A 335 17.14 17.96 25.60
C VAL A 335 16.27 18.22 26.83
N CYS A 336 14.95 18.05 26.74
CA CYS A 336 14.06 18.17 27.91
C CYS A 336 14.36 17.10 28.99
N ALA A 337 14.70 15.87 28.60
CA ALA A 337 15.08 14.81 29.55
C ALA A 337 16.45 15.06 30.23
N LEU A 338 17.32 15.87 29.63
CA LEU A 338 18.61 16.27 30.21
C LEU A 338 18.52 17.54 31.06
N GLU A 339 17.48 18.37 30.88
CA GLU A 339 17.20 19.54 31.71
C GLU A 339 16.40 19.20 32.99
N GLU A 340 15.84 17.99 33.06
CA GLU A 340 15.13 17.45 34.24
C GLU A 340 15.95 16.46 35.10
N ALA A 341 17.26 16.31 34.85
CA ALA A 341 18.19 15.44 35.61
C ALA A 341 19.26 16.23 36.39
#